data_AF-A0A0Q5WQZ5-F1
#
_entry.id   AF-A0A0Q5WQZ5-F1
#
_cell.length_a   1.000
_cell.length_b   1.000
_cell.length_c   1.000
_cell.angle_alpha   90.00
_cell.angle_beta   90.00
_cell.angle_gamma   90.00
#
_symmetry.space_group_name_H-M   'P 1'
#
loop_
_entity.id
_entity.type
_entity.pdbx_description
1 polymer ?
#
loop_
_entity_poly.entity_id
_entity_poly.type
_entity_poly.pdbx_seq_one_letter_code
_entity_poly.pdbx_strand_id
1 'polypeptide(L)'
;MSDFATLMMGLLVVAGVAGGAHANDCSRQATAAIADNPRLYAETPQFHAVGIPEATHGAPDTETIAIWQAGEAQWSHDAAMIRSGAVSIVLHRDAAEICLRSPSPHAYGGFGAQIAAAESWLAVLESKSGRVYLYNLDQPTRLQEKVFDSGAQSLAMTEDNLLIGSSQGIRILVLDDRSREAADVPPAPDASVFSGRMAMQNGLLVWANPAPGQNDGLPTGFGRVDVFRKADGKWRWEQRLVPEESSDQEAFGSSCCVDLRDGRVVIRGTDGTFEFTRGGGQWRQAVEETR
;
A
#
# COMPACT_ATOMS: atom_id res chain seq x y z
N MET A 1 30.52 -40.48 16.40
CA MET A 1 30.24 -39.17 17.02
C MET A 1 29.81 -38.24 15.89
N SER A 2 28.50 -37.97 15.86
CA SER A 2 27.78 -36.88 15.18
C SER A 2 28.05 -36.63 13.68
N ASP A 3 27.24 -37.30 12.86
CA ASP A 3 26.87 -36.86 11.51
C ASP A 3 26.03 -35.57 11.58
N PHE A 4 26.43 -34.55 10.81
CA PHE A 4 25.62 -33.36 10.55
C PHE A 4 24.70 -33.64 9.35
N ALA A 5 23.42 -33.84 9.61
CA ALA A 5 22.40 -33.89 8.57
C ALA A 5 22.16 -32.48 8.01
N THR A 6 22.61 -32.24 6.78
CA THR A 6 22.20 -31.09 5.97
C THR A 6 20.76 -31.33 5.50
N LEU A 7 19.79 -30.68 6.16
CA LEU A 7 18.41 -30.63 5.68
C LEU A 7 18.33 -29.64 4.50
N MET A 8 18.38 -30.17 3.28
CA MET A 8 17.96 -29.44 2.09
C MET A 8 16.42 -29.37 2.09
N MET A 9 15.87 -28.21 2.45
CA MET A 9 14.46 -27.88 2.21
C MET A 9 14.24 -27.75 0.69
N GLY A 10 13.54 -28.73 0.12
CA GLY A 10 13.07 -28.69 -1.27
C GLY A 10 11.78 -27.88 -1.37
N LEU A 11 11.83 -26.80 -2.16
CA LEU A 11 10.64 -26.12 -2.66
C LEU A 11 9.91 -27.08 -3.61
N LEU A 12 8.68 -27.48 -3.27
CA LEU A 12 7.79 -28.13 -4.24
C LEU A 12 7.18 -27.03 -5.11
N VAL A 13 7.89 -26.64 -6.17
CA VAL A 13 7.25 -25.95 -7.29
C VAL A 13 6.39 -27.01 -7.98
N VAL A 14 5.08 -26.94 -7.81
CA VAL A 14 4.17 -27.68 -8.69
C VAL A 14 4.26 -26.99 -10.04
N ALA A 15 5.21 -27.43 -10.87
CA ALA A 15 5.20 -27.14 -12.29
C ALA A 15 3.90 -27.75 -12.82
N GLY A 16 2.94 -26.88 -13.16
CA GLY A 16 1.67 -27.28 -13.71
C GLY A 16 1.91 -28.23 -14.88
N VAL A 17 1.38 -29.45 -14.74
CA VAL A 17 1.32 -30.41 -15.83
C VAL A 17 0.54 -29.74 -16.96
N ALA A 18 1.16 -29.63 -18.13
CA ALA A 18 0.52 -29.08 -19.32
C ALA A 18 -0.68 -29.98 -19.70
N GLY A 19 -1.87 -29.60 -19.23
CA GLY A 19 -3.11 -30.33 -19.46
C GLY A 19 -4.32 -29.44 -19.17
N GLY A 20 -4.85 -28.80 -20.21
CA GLY A 20 -6.23 -28.31 -20.24
C GLY A 20 -6.54 -27.03 -19.45
N ALA A 21 -6.34 -25.87 -20.09
CA ALA A 21 -7.13 -24.64 -19.98
C ALA A 21 -7.93 -24.37 -18.67
N HIS A 22 -7.25 -24.22 -17.54
CA HIS A 22 -7.69 -23.37 -16.44
C HIS A 22 -6.58 -22.36 -16.17
N ALA A 23 -6.54 -21.30 -16.99
CA ALA A 23 -5.67 -20.16 -16.72
C ALA A 23 -6.06 -19.55 -15.36
N ASN A 24 -5.06 -19.28 -14.51
CA ASN A 24 -5.19 -18.72 -13.16
C ASN A 24 -6.18 -17.52 -13.14
N ASP A 25 -7.27 -17.64 -12.37
CA ASP A 25 -8.45 -16.75 -12.44
C ASP A 25 -8.39 -15.58 -11.44
N CYS A 26 -7.31 -15.44 -10.67
CA CYS A 26 -7.11 -14.34 -9.72
C CYS A 26 -7.14 -12.97 -10.43
N SER A 27 -6.60 -12.89 -11.66
CA SER A 27 -6.59 -11.66 -12.47
C SER A 27 -7.98 -11.25 -12.99
N ARG A 28 -8.95 -12.16 -13.18
CA ARG A 28 -10.26 -11.79 -13.75
C ARG A 28 -11.18 -11.06 -12.78
N GLN A 29 -10.96 -11.22 -11.47
CA GLN A 29 -11.67 -10.43 -10.45
C GLN A 29 -11.05 -9.04 -10.24
N ALA A 30 -9.83 -8.80 -10.74
CA ALA A 30 -9.30 -7.45 -10.89
C ALA A 30 -10.04 -6.75 -12.04
N THR A 31 -11.32 -6.44 -11.80
CA THR A 31 -12.09 -5.58 -12.69
C THR A 31 -11.35 -4.26 -12.90
N ALA A 32 -11.53 -3.61 -14.05
CA ALA A 32 -10.92 -2.30 -14.33
C ALA A 32 -11.10 -1.30 -13.18
N ALA A 33 -12.21 -1.40 -12.43
CA ALA A 33 -12.50 -0.59 -11.25
C ALA A 33 -11.48 -0.75 -10.09
N ILE A 34 -10.79 -1.89 -9.98
CA ILE A 34 -9.72 -2.09 -8.98
C ILE A 34 -8.42 -1.46 -9.44
N ALA A 35 -8.10 -1.53 -10.74
CA ALA A 35 -6.92 -0.88 -11.31
C ALA A 35 -6.98 0.66 -11.15
N ASP A 36 -8.18 1.24 -11.19
CA ASP A 36 -8.38 2.68 -10.95
C ASP A 36 -8.27 3.08 -9.46
N ASN A 37 -8.18 2.11 -8.55
CA ASN A 37 -8.00 2.38 -7.12
C ASN A 37 -6.52 2.28 -6.74
N PRO A 38 -5.80 3.42 -6.58
CA PRO A 38 -4.36 3.42 -6.29
C PRO A 38 -4.00 2.82 -4.92
N ARG A 39 -4.99 2.51 -4.08
CA ARG A 39 -4.75 1.78 -2.82
C ARG A 39 -4.56 0.29 -3.04
N LEU A 40 -5.27 -0.24 -4.03
CA LEU A 40 -5.31 -1.67 -4.31
C LEU A 40 -4.46 -2.03 -5.51
N TYR A 41 -3.82 -1.06 -6.15
CA TYR A 41 -3.01 -1.29 -7.34
C TYR A 41 -1.61 -0.71 -7.16
N ALA A 42 -0.59 -1.47 -7.57
CA ALA A 42 0.77 -1.00 -7.65
C ALA A 42 1.45 -1.61 -8.88
N GLU A 43 2.22 -0.80 -9.61
CA GLU A 43 2.92 -1.21 -10.82
C GLU A 43 4.38 -0.77 -10.77
N THR A 44 5.27 -1.66 -11.20
CA THR A 44 6.68 -1.40 -11.41
C THR A 44 7.06 -1.92 -12.79
N PRO A 45 8.27 -1.60 -13.31
CA PRO A 45 8.76 -2.22 -14.54
C PRO A 45 8.79 -3.76 -14.46
N GLN A 46 8.87 -4.33 -13.25
CA GLN A 46 9.05 -5.77 -13.03
C GLN A 46 7.73 -6.52 -12.82
N PHE A 47 6.70 -5.88 -12.27
CA PHE A 47 5.43 -6.52 -11.95
C PHE A 47 4.29 -5.51 -11.78
N HIS A 48 3.06 -6.00 -11.80
CA HIS A 48 1.93 -5.31 -11.19
C HIS A 48 1.29 -6.16 -10.11
N ALA A 49 0.72 -5.52 -9.11
CA ALA A 49 0.08 -6.15 -7.97
C ALA A 49 -1.30 -5.54 -7.71
N VAL A 50 -2.22 -6.39 -7.25
CA VAL A 50 -3.61 -6.05 -6.97
C VAL A 50 -4.01 -6.58 -5.59
N GLY A 51 -4.38 -5.69 -4.68
CA GLY A 51 -4.96 -6.01 -3.38
C GLY A 51 -6.44 -6.38 -3.47
N ILE A 52 -6.81 -7.47 -2.82
CA ILE A 52 -8.17 -8.04 -2.79
C ILE A 52 -8.57 -8.23 -1.31
N PRO A 53 -8.86 -7.14 -0.57
CA PRO A 53 -9.01 -7.19 0.89
C PRO A 53 -10.19 -8.04 1.38
N GLU A 54 -11.19 -8.27 0.52
CA GLU A 54 -12.38 -9.07 0.85
C GLU A 54 -12.32 -10.48 0.28
N ALA A 55 -11.15 -10.95 -0.17
CA ALA A 55 -11.01 -12.29 -0.77
C ALA A 55 -11.40 -13.40 0.22
N THR A 56 -12.30 -14.27 -0.25
CA THR A 56 -12.80 -15.43 0.50
C THR A 56 -11.85 -16.61 0.40
N HIS A 57 -11.68 -17.40 1.46
CA HIS A 57 -10.95 -18.68 1.39
C HIS A 57 -11.86 -19.76 0.78
N GLY A 58 -11.36 -20.54 -0.20
CA GLY A 58 -12.11 -21.64 -0.82
C GLY A 58 -13.18 -21.21 -1.84
N ALA A 59 -13.22 -19.94 -2.25
CA ALA A 59 -13.92 -19.58 -3.48
C ALA A 59 -13.24 -20.32 -4.66
N PRO A 60 -13.97 -20.78 -5.70
CA PRO A 60 -13.42 -21.60 -6.78
C PRO A 60 -12.18 -21.00 -7.45
N ASP A 61 -12.07 -19.68 -7.44
CA ASP A 61 -10.97 -18.91 -8.03
C ASP A 61 -9.72 -18.84 -7.12
N THR A 62 -9.76 -19.56 -5.98
CA THR A 62 -8.74 -19.53 -4.93
C THR A 62 -8.09 -20.88 -4.62
N GLU A 63 -8.59 -21.96 -5.21
CA GLU A 63 -8.04 -23.32 -5.04
C GLU A 63 -6.66 -23.51 -5.70
N THR A 64 -6.32 -22.66 -6.68
CA THR A 64 -5.04 -22.65 -7.40
C THR A 64 -4.02 -21.64 -6.85
N ILE A 65 -4.31 -21.01 -5.72
CA ILE A 65 -3.43 -20.04 -5.09
C ILE A 65 -2.20 -20.76 -4.52
N ALA A 66 -1.01 -20.34 -4.95
CA ALA A 66 0.21 -20.68 -4.26
C ALA A 66 0.19 -20.02 -2.87
N ILE A 67 -0.30 -20.75 -1.86
CA ILE A 67 -0.21 -20.32 -0.47
C ILE A 67 1.27 -20.36 -0.10
N TRP A 68 1.92 -19.22 -0.08
CA TRP A 68 3.24 -19.14 0.55
C TRP A 68 3.05 -19.29 2.06
N GLN A 69 3.42 -20.45 2.60
CA GLN A 69 3.47 -20.69 4.04
C GLN A 69 4.86 -20.25 4.54
N ALA A 70 4.90 -19.12 5.24
CA ALA A 70 6.01 -18.86 6.16
C ALA A 70 6.08 -20.03 7.15
N GLY A 71 7.28 -20.54 7.42
CA GLY A 71 7.51 -21.84 8.06
C GLY A 71 6.62 -22.22 9.27
N GLU A 72 6.33 -23.52 9.35
CA GLU A 72 5.76 -24.27 10.49
C GLU A 72 4.44 -23.78 11.14
N ALA A 73 3.71 -22.84 10.56
CA ALA A 73 2.33 -22.64 10.96
C ALA A 73 1.49 -23.85 10.50
N GLN A 74 1.32 -24.86 11.36
CA GLN A 74 0.34 -25.93 11.15
C GLN A 74 -1.05 -25.30 11.15
N TRP A 75 -1.57 -25.01 9.96
CA TRP A 75 -2.96 -24.65 9.78
C TRP A 75 -3.83 -25.83 10.21
N SER A 76 -4.59 -25.65 11.27
CA SER A 76 -5.78 -26.45 11.49
C SER A 76 -6.72 -26.16 10.32
N HIS A 77 -6.95 -27.16 9.45
CA HIS A 77 -7.93 -27.08 8.37
C HIS A 77 -9.37 -26.84 8.89
N ASP A 78 -9.59 -26.90 10.20
CA ASP A 78 -10.91 -26.76 10.83
C ASP A 78 -11.30 -25.30 11.15
N ALA A 79 -10.39 -24.34 10.99
CA ALA A 79 -10.74 -22.92 11.09
C ALA A 79 -11.10 -22.36 9.69
N ALA A 80 -12.28 -22.73 9.18
CA ALA A 80 -12.83 -22.24 7.92
C ALA A 80 -13.08 -20.72 7.98
N MET A 81 -12.06 -19.94 7.68
CA MET A 81 -12.09 -18.49 7.76
C MET A 81 -12.55 -17.91 6.43
N ILE A 82 -13.77 -17.37 6.43
CA ILE A 82 -14.45 -17.00 5.19
C ILE A 82 -13.81 -15.77 4.53
N ARG A 83 -13.11 -14.86 5.23
CA ARG A 83 -12.48 -13.66 4.60
C ARG A 83 -11.12 -13.35 5.21
N SER A 84 -10.06 -13.51 4.42
CA SER A 84 -8.66 -13.30 4.87
C SER A 84 -7.91 -12.25 4.06
N GLY A 85 -8.50 -11.74 2.96
CA GLY A 85 -7.81 -10.88 2.01
C GLY A 85 -6.74 -11.61 1.20
N ALA A 86 -6.34 -11.02 0.08
CA ALA A 86 -5.29 -11.53 -0.80
C ALA A 86 -4.60 -10.39 -1.56
N VAL A 87 -3.46 -10.69 -2.17
CA VAL A 87 -2.79 -9.83 -3.16
C VAL A 87 -2.40 -10.70 -4.34
N SER A 88 -2.92 -10.41 -5.54
CA SER A 88 -2.41 -11.01 -6.78
C SER A 88 -1.23 -10.19 -7.30
N ILE A 89 -0.19 -10.84 -7.79
CA ILE A 89 1.03 -10.26 -8.32
C ILE A 89 1.30 -10.94 -9.66
N VAL A 90 1.46 -10.17 -10.73
CA VAL A 90 1.81 -10.69 -12.04
C VAL A 90 3.20 -10.18 -12.39
N LEU A 91 4.16 -11.10 -12.50
CA LEU A 91 5.54 -10.80 -12.86
C LEU A 91 5.67 -10.65 -14.38
N HIS A 92 6.26 -9.54 -14.84
CA HIS A 92 6.38 -9.24 -16.27
C HIS A 92 7.37 -10.14 -17.00
N ARG A 93 8.43 -10.59 -16.34
CA ARG A 93 9.52 -11.36 -17.00
C ARG A 93 9.04 -12.70 -17.54
N ASP A 94 8.18 -13.40 -16.79
CA ASP A 94 7.78 -14.77 -17.10
C ASP A 94 6.26 -14.94 -17.21
N ALA A 95 5.49 -13.85 -17.12
CA ALA A 95 4.03 -13.86 -16.98
C ALA A 95 3.54 -14.78 -15.84
N ALA A 96 4.39 -15.02 -14.84
CA ALA A 96 4.06 -15.82 -13.68
C ALA A 96 3.16 -15.02 -12.73
N GLU A 97 2.06 -15.62 -12.30
CA GLU A 97 1.17 -15.04 -11.30
C GLU A 97 1.48 -15.65 -9.93
N ILE A 98 1.74 -14.80 -8.94
CA ILE A 98 1.91 -15.13 -7.53
C ILE A 98 0.73 -14.53 -6.78
N CYS A 99 0.02 -15.32 -6.00
CA CYS A 99 -1.05 -14.82 -5.14
C CYS A 99 -0.65 -14.98 -3.68
N LEU A 100 -0.49 -13.86 -2.97
CA LEU A 100 -0.18 -13.82 -1.55
C LEU A 100 -1.47 -13.79 -0.74
N ARG A 101 -1.51 -14.51 0.37
CA ARG A 101 -2.59 -14.44 1.37
C ARG A 101 -2.05 -13.94 2.70
N SER A 102 -2.95 -13.47 3.56
CA SER A 102 -2.57 -13.13 4.93
C SER A 102 -1.87 -14.33 5.59
N PRO A 103 -0.62 -14.16 6.06
CA PRO A 103 0.11 -15.21 6.78
C PRO A 103 -0.41 -15.36 8.22
N SER A 104 -1.18 -14.39 8.70
CA SER A 104 -1.79 -14.39 10.02
C SER A 104 -3.28 -14.10 9.89
N PRO A 105 -4.10 -15.06 9.43
CA PRO A 105 -5.54 -14.91 9.33
C PRO A 105 -6.11 -14.79 10.75
N HIS A 106 -6.14 -13.58 11.30
CA HIS A 106 -7.05 -13.28 12.41
C HIS A 106 -8.44 -13.12 11.82
N ALA A 107 -9.47 -13.32 12.64
CA ALA A 107 -10.85 -13.61 12.22
C ALA A 107 -11.49 -12.69 11.17
N TYR A 108 -10.87 -11.55 10.80
CA TYR A 108 -11.37 -10.56 9.85
C TYR A 108 -10.27 -9.77 9.10
N GLY A 109 -9.08 -10.36 8.87
CA GLY A 109 -7.92 -9.64 8.35
C GLY A 109 -8.11 -9.07 6.94
N GLY A 110 -8.25 -7.75 6.81
CA GLY A 110 -8.28 -7.07 5.51
C GLY A 110 -6.89 -6.92 4.91
N PHE A 111 -6.22 -8.05 4.64
CA PHE A 111 -4.91 -8.11 3.98
C PHE A 111 -5.01 -7.68 2.52
N GLY A 112 -4.07 -6.84 2.07
CA GLY A 112 -4.20 -6.20 0.76
C GLY A 112 -5.13 -4.98 0.78
N ALA A 113 -5.50 -4.46 1.96
CA ALA A 113 -6.29 -3.24 2.07
C ALA A 113 -5.55 -1.96 1.64
N GLN A 114 -4.22 -2.03 1.64
CA GLN A 114 -3.38 -1.14 0.86
C GLN A 114 -2.14 -1.90 0.42
N ILE A 115 -1.67 -1.62 -0.79
CA ILE A 115 -0.36 -2.05 -1.26
C ILE A 115 0.47 -0.84 -1.66
N ALA A 116 1.79 -0.99 -1.58
CA ALA A 116 2.75 -0.09 -2.19
C ALA A 116 3.85 -0.94 -2.83
N ALA A 117 4.42 -0.48 -3.94
CA ALA A 117 5.51 -1.19 -4.63
C ALA A 117 6.60 -0.21 -5.07
N ALA A 118 7.84 -0.66 -5.07
CA ALA A 118 8.96 0.02 -5.71
C ALA A 118 10.03 -1.01 -6.10
N GLU A 119 10.51 -0.96 -7.34
CA GLU A 119 11.44 -1.95 -7.89
C GLU A 119 10.96 -3.39 -7.71
N SER A 120 11.63 -4.16 -6.85
CA SER A 120 11.32 -5.54 -6.47
C SER A 120 10.63 -5.65 -5.12
N TRP A 121 10.41 -4.55 -4.41
CA TRP A 121 9.77 -4.54 -3.10
C TRP A 121 8.26 -4.36 -3.21
N LEU A 122 7.52 -5.14 -2.42
CA LEU A 122 6.08 -5.03 -2.24
C LEU A 122 5.77 -4.94 -0.74
N ALA A 123 5.05 -3.88 -0.36
CA ALA A 123 4.53 -3.73 0.99
C ALA A 123 3.01 -3.91 0.97
N VAL A 124 2.49 -4.71 1.91
CA VAL A 124 1.07 -5.05 2.02
C VAL A 124 0.58 -4.70 3.41
N LEU A 125 -0.49 -3.92 3.49
CA LEU A 125 -1.17 -3.56 4.72
C LEU A 125 -2.34 -4.51 5.01
N GLU A 126 -2.41 -4.98 6.24
CA GLU A 126 -3.59 -5.63 6.81
C GLU A 126 -4.37 -4.64 7.70
N SER A 127 -5.53 -4.19 7.22
CA SER A 127 -6.23 -3.04 7.81
C SER A 127 -6.73 -3.22 9.25
N LYS A 128 -7.03 -4.46 9.68
CA LYS A 128 -7.57 -4.71 11.03
C LYS A 128 -6.48 -4.75 12.10
N SER A 129 -5.35 -5.38 11.80
CA SER A 129 -4.21 -5.49 12.73
C SER A 129 -3.30 -4.26 12.64
N GLY A 130 -3.34 -3.54 11.51
CA GLY A 130 -2.35 -2.50 11.20
C GLY A 130 -0.95 -3.08 10.98
N ARG A 131 -0.86 -4.37 10.65
CA ARG A 131 0.42 -5.01 10.30
C ARG A 131 0.80 -4.68 8.87
N VAL A 132 2.10 -4.50 8.68
CA VAL A 132 2.70 -4.31 7.36
C VAL A 132 3.60 -5.48 7.06
N TYR A 133 3.36 -6.10 5.91
CA TYR A 133 4.12 -7.21 5.38
C TYR A 133 4.98 -6.68 4.24
N LEU A 134 6.30 -6.87 4.33
CA LEU A 134 7.24 -6.46 3.30
C LEU A 134 7.82 -7.70 2.62
N TYR A 135 7.75 -7.72 1.29
CA TYR A 135 8.21 -8.81 0.44
C TYR A 135 9.26 -8.29 -0.54
N ASN A 136 10.36 -9.04 -0.68
CA ASN A 136 11.34 -8.86 -1.75
C ASN A 136 11.06 -9.89 -2.87
N LEU A 137 10.72 -9.39 -4.06
CA LEU A 137 10.34 -10.19 -5.22
C LEU A 137 11.51 -10.51 -6.15
N ASP A 138 12.74 -10.08 -5.86
CA ASP A 138 13.94 -10.56 -6.57
C ASP A 138 14.23 -12.04 -6.28
N GLN A 139 13.72 -12.54 -5.14
CA GLN A 139 13.83 -13.94 -4.73
C GLN A 139 12.44 -14.51 -4.46
N PRO A 140 11.58 -14.68 -5.49
CA PRO A 140 10.19 -15.11 -5.30
C PRO A 140 10.07 -16.50 -4.64
N THR A 141 11.11 -17.33 -4.75
CA THR A 141 11.20 -18.63 -4.08
C THR A 141 11.56 -18.55 -2.59
N ARG A 142 11.99 -17.37 -2.10
CA ARG A 142 12.39 -17.09 -0.72
C ARG A 142 11.90 -15.70 -0.32
N LEU A 143 10.58 -15.51 -0.40
CA LEU A 143 9.95 -14.29 0.09
C LEU A 143 10.36 -14.08 1.55
N GLN A 144 11.26 -13.12 1.78
CA GLN A 144 11.65 -12.75 3.14
C GLN A 144 10.56 -11.83 3.66
N GLU A 145 9.62 -12.41 4.40
CA GLU A 145 8.59 -11.65 5.08
C GLU A 145 9.22 -10.92 6.27
N LYS A 146 9.19 -9.59 6.22
CA LYS A 146 9.34 -8.77 7.43
C LYS A 146 7.98 -8.24 7.82
N VAL A 147 7.60 -8.52 9.07
CA VAL A 147 6.32 -8.08 9.65
C VAL A 147 6.58 -6.93 10.61
N PHE A 148 5.81 -5.85 10.45
CA PHE A 148 5.85 -4.71 11.34
C PHE A 148 4.52 -4.55 12.07
N ASP A 149 4.51 -4.83 13.38
CA ASP A 149 3.40 -4.50 14.27
C ASP A 149 3.38 -2.98 14.51
N SER A 150 2.69 -2.26 13.62
CA SER A 150 2.89 -0.82 13.48
C SER A 150 1.64 0.03 13.75
N GLY A 151 0.46 -0.60 13.86
CA GLY A 151 -0.81 0.11 13.87
C GLY A 151 -1.01 0.93 12.59
N ALA A 152 -0.42 0.48 11.48
CA ALA A 152 -0.43 1.18 10.21
C ALA A 152 -1.86 1.41 9.71
N GLN A 153 -2.05 2.59 9.17
CA GLN A 153 -3.29 3.02 8.51
C GLN A 153 -3.05 3.37 7.05
N SER A 154 -1.80 3.71 6.69
CA SER A 154 -1.42 3.93 5.30
C SER A 154 0.04 3.59 5.01
N LEU A 155 0.30 3.23 3.76
CA LEU A 155 1.61 2.97 3.19
C LEU A 155 1.92 3.94 2.06
N ALA A 156 3.20 4.28 1.91
CA ALA A 156 3.76 4.83 0.68
C ALA A 156 5.18 4.28 0.52
N MET A 157 5.66 4.12 -0.70
CA MET A 157 6.97 3.52 -0.94
C MET A 157 7.73 4.20 -2.07
N THR A 158 9.05 4.16 -1.95
CA THR A 158 10.05 4.53 -2.96
C THR A 158 11.09 3.42 -3.06
N GLU A 159 11.98 3.54 -4.03
CA GLU A 159 13.10 2.61 -4.25
C GLU A 159 13.86 2.31 -2.95
N ASP A 160 14.13 3.34 -2.14
CA ASP A 160 14.96 3.22 -0.93
C ASP A 160 14.18 3.20 0.38
N ASN A 161 12.88 3.53 0.38
CA ASN A 161 12.15 3.76 1.63
C ASN A 161 10.70 3.28 1.58
N LEU A 162 10.28 2.62 2.66
CA LEU A 162 8.88 2.37 3.00
C LEU A 162 8.45 3.34 4.10
N LEU A 163 7.38 4.09 3.84
CA LEU A 163 6.75 4.99 4.79
C LEU A 163 5.51 4.32 5.38
N ILE A 164 5.44 4.28 6.70
CA ILE A 164 4.35 3.68 7.46
C ILE A 164 3.67 4.77 8.29
N GLY A 165 2.46 5.15 7.88
CA GLY A 165 1.63 6.10 8.62
C GLY A 165 0.74 5.37 9.60
N SER A 166 0.80 5.75 10.88
CA SER A 166 -0.03 5.23 11.97
C SER A 166 -0.52 6.37 12.86
N SER A 167 -1.34 6.12 13.88
CA SER A 167 -1.75 7.17 14.82
C SER A 167 -0.59 7.88 15.55
N GLN A 168 0.60 7.28 15.55
CA GLN A 168 1.81 7.82 16.17
C GLN A 168 2.62 8.75 15.24
N GLY A 169 2.26 8.84 13.97
CA GLY A 169 2.99 9.63 12.96
C GLY A 169 3.39 8.78 11.75
N ILE A 170 4.37 9.27 10.99
CA ILE A 170 4.87 8.59 9.79
C ILE A 170 6.31 8.17 10.05
N ARG A 171 6.53 6.86 10.10
CA ARG A 171 7.85 6.23 10.23
C ARG A 171 8.44 5.92 8.88
N ILE A 172 9.76 6.01 8.75
CA ILE A 172 10.49 5.67 7.53
C ILE A 172 11.39 4.47 7.81
N LEU A 173 11.18 3.41 7.03
CA LEU A 173 12.05 2.25 6.96
C LEU A 173 12.92 2.36 5.71
N VAL A 174 14.23 2.26 5.88
CA VAL A 174 15.17 2.10 4.76
C VAL A 174 15.01 0.69 4.20
N LEU A 175 14.82 0.59 2.89
CA LEU A 175 14.77 -0.68 2.17
C LEU A 175 16.21 -1.11 1.84
N ASP A 176 16.77 -1.91 2.72
CA ASP A 176 18.00 -2.67 2.50
C ASP A 176 17.82 -4.09 3.04
N ASP A 177 18.84 -4.94 2.90
CA ASP A 177 18.82 -6.33 3.39
C ASP A 177 18.40 -6.43 4.87
N ARG A 178 18.69 -5.40 5.68
CA ARG A 178 18.42 -5.41 7.12
C ARG A 178 17.11 -4.71 7.47
N SER A 179 16.62 -3.80 6.63
CA SER A 179 15.46 -2.95 6.86
C SER A 179 15.49 -2.30 8.24
N ARG A 180 15.99 -1.07 8.29
CA ARG A 180 16.17 -0.33 9.53
C ARG A 180 15.35 0.95 9.54
N GLU A 181 14.89 1.34 10.72
CA GLU A 181 14.24 2.63 10.92
C GLU A 181 15.26 3.75 10.69
N ALA A 182 14.91 4.68 9.79
CA ALA A 182 15.79 5.76 9.35
C ALA A 182 15.52 7.06 10.11
N ALA A 183 14.25 7.48 10.15
CA ALA A 183 13.79 8.73 10.72
C ALA A 183 12.25 8.80 10.67
N ASP A 184 11.67 9.74 11.41
CA ASP A 184 10.27 10.12 11.28
C ASP A 184 10.11 11.30 10.31
N VAL A 185 8.95 11.38 9.67
CA VAL A 185 8.50 12.62 9.02
C VAL A 185 7.95 13.52 10.14
N PRO A 186 8.45 14.77 10.29
CA PRO A 186 7.89 15.66 11.28
C PRO A 186 6.41 15.90 11.00
N PRO A 187 5.55 16.03 12.02
CA PRO A 187 4.16 16.39 11.79
C PRO A 187 4.10 17.77 11.13
N ALA A 188 3.10 17.96 10.29
CA ALA A 188 2.76 19.29 9.82
C ALA A 188 2.31 20.18 11.01
N PRO A 189 2.42 21.51 10.91
CA PRO A 189 1.94 22.42 11.96
C PRO A 189 0.50 22.08 12.37
N ASP A 190 0.26 22.04 13.68
CA ASP A 190 -1.05 21.75 14.29
C ASP A 190 -1.62 20.36 13.98
N ALA A 191 -0.83 19.42 13.43
CA ALA A 191 -1.24 18.03 13.29
C ALA A 191 -1.00 17.29 14.60
N SER A 192 -2.06 16.90 15.30
CA SER A 192 -1.97 16.16 16.57
C SER A 192 -1.86 14.65 16.39
N VAL A 193 -2.36 14.11 15.27
CA VAL A 193 -2.35 12.67 14.96
C VAL A 193 -2.27 12.44 13.46
N PHE A 194 -1.56 11.39 13.05
CA PHE A 194 -1.71 10.85 11.71
C PHE A 194 -2.98 10.01 11.64
N SER A 195 -3.87 10.46 10.76
CA SER A 195 -4.98 9.69 10.25
C SER A 195 -5.04 9.94 8.76
N GLY A 196 -5.39 8.92 7.98
CA GLY A 196 -5.72 9.08 6.57
C GLY A 196 -4.80 8.34 5.60
N ARG A 197 -4.34 9.03 4.55
CA ARG A 197 -3.71 8.44 3.35
C ARG A 197 -2.41 9.14 3.01
N MET A 198 -1.49 8.38 2.43
CA MET A 198 -0.24 8.91 1.91
C MET A 198 -0.07 8.58 0.43
N ALA A 199 0.55 9.49 -0.29
CA ALA A 199 1.16 9.24 -1.60
C ALA A 199 2.58 9.82 -1.59
N MET A 200 3.52 9.15 -2.26
CA MET A 200 4.89 9.61 -2.34
C MET A 200 5.47 9.40 -3.74
N GLN A 201 6.22 10.39 -4.22
CA GLN A 201 6.94 10.33 -5.48
C GLN A 201 8.09 11.34 -5.45
N ASN A 202 9.30 10.97 -5.87
CA ASN A 202 10.41 11.91 -6.11
C ASN A 202 10.68 12.92 -4.97
N GLY A 203 10.71 12.45 -3.72
CA GLY A 203 10.95 13.31 -2.55
C GLY A 203 9.79 14.25 -2.21
N LEU A 204 8.62 14.06 -2.81
CA LEU A 204 7.37 14.67 -2.44
C LEU A 204 6.53 13.64 -1.70
N LEU A 205 6.05 13.99 -0.51
CA LEU A 205 5.11 13.20 0.26
C LEU A 205 3.85 14.04 0.46
N VAL A 206 2.70 13.44 0.19
CA VAL A 206 1.40 14.04 0.46
C VAL A 206 0.72 13.19 1.51
N TRP A 207 0.23 13.85 2.55
CA TRP A 207 -0.53 13.23 3.63
C TRP A 207 -1.90 13.88 3.70
N ALA A 208 -2.92 13.10 3.36
CA ALA A 208 -4.32 13.48 3.51
C ALA A 208 -4.87 12.96 4.85
N ASN A 209 -5.51 13.82 5.62
CA ASN A 209 -6.14 13.53 6.90
C ASN A 209 -7.64 13.83 6.83
N PRO A 210 -8.50 12.83 7.07
CA PRO A 210 -9.95 13.01 6.99
C PRO A 210 -10.55 13.73 8.20
N ALA A 211 -9.81 13.85 9.32
CA ALA A 211 -10.35 14.47 10.51
C ALA A 211 -10.23 16.00 10.43
N PRO A 212 -11.31 16.75 10.74
CA PRO A 212 -11.20 18.20 10.91
C PRO A 212 -10.24 18.45 12.07
N GLY A 213 -9.13 19.13 11.79
CA GLY A 213 -8.23 19.60 12.83
C GLY A 213 -9.02 20.51 13.76
N GLN A 214 -9.19 20.13 15.03
CA GLN A 214 -9.61 21.11 16.02
C GLN A 214 -8.47 22.12 16.15
N ASN A 215 -8.73 23.38 15.79
CA ASN A 215 -7.86 24.56 15.97
C ASN A 215 -6.84 24.89 14.88
N ASP A 216 -7.01 24.44 13.63
CA ASP A 216 -6.09 24.80 12.54
C ASP A 216 -6.52 26.02 11.70
N GLY A 217 -7.57 26.72 12.15
CA GLY A 217 -8.13 27.90 11.48
C GLY A 217 -8.93 27.59 10.21
N LEU A 218 -9.07 26.32 9.83
CA LEU A 218 -9.94 25.91 8.74
C LEU A 218 -11.39 25.77 9.25
N PRO A 219 -12.39 26.04 8.41
CA PRO A 219 -13.77 25.74 8.74
C PRO A 219 -13.94 24.27 9.15
N THR A 220 -14.74 24.06 10.19
CA THR A 220 -15.00 22.74 10.77
C THR A 220 -15.65 21.82 9.74
N GLY A 221 -15.06 20.64 9.50
CA GLY A 221 -15.60 19.62 8.60
C GLY A 221 -14.70 19.27 7.42
N PHE A 222 -13.61 20.01 7.21
CA PHE A 222 -12.69 19.72 6.10
C PHE A 222 -11.66 18.67 6.47
N GLY A 223 -11.40 17.77 5.54
CA GLY A 223 -10.15 17.03 5.56
C GLY A 223 -9.00 17.95 5.15
N ARG A 224 -7.81 17.53 5.54
CA ARG A 224 -6.58 18.31 5.49
C ARG A 224 -5.59 17.59 4.62
N VAL A 225 -4.97 18.25 3.65
CA VAL A 225 -3.93 17.64 2.83
C VAL A 225 -2.64 18.44 2.97
N ASP A 226 -1.63 17.85 3.61
CA ASP A 226 -0.32 18.45 3.78
C ASP A 226 0.66 17.88 2.78
N VAL A 227 1.53 18.76 2.29
CA VAL A 227 2.63 18.44 1.41
C VAL A 227 3.94 18.59 2.16
N PHE A 228 4.79 17.58 2.02
CA PHE A 228 6.14 17.52 2.56
C PHE A 228 7.12 17.33 1.43
N ARG A 229 8.29 17.95 1.57
CA ARG A 229 9.39 17.81 0.63
C ARG A 229 10.64 17.32 1.34
N LYS A 230 11.32 16.37 0.71
CA LYS A 230 12.63 15.92 1.11
C LYS A 230 13.67 16.89 0.56
N ALA A 231 14.41 17.53 1.45
CA ALA A 231 15.52 18.43 1.14
C ALA A 231 16.71 18.09 2.05
N ASP A 232 17.91 17.99 1.48
CA ASP A 232 19.14 17.63 2.22
C ASP A 232 18.99 16.32 3.02
N GLY A 233 18.30 15.34 2.43
CA GLY A 233 18.03 14.04 3.06
C GLY A 233 16.97 14.06 4.17
N LYS A 234 16.38 15.21 4.50
CA LYS A 234 15.39 15.37 5.57
C LYS A 234 14.03 15.79 5.02
N TRP A 235 12.97 15.27 5.62
CA TRP A 235 11.61 15.73 5.32
C TRP A 235 11.31 17.03 6.03
N ARG A 236 10.66 17.95 5.32
CA ARG A 236 10.13 19.20 5.85
C ARG A 236 8.72 19.40 5.34
N TRP A 237 7.84 19.87 6.21
CA TRP A 237 6.53 20.37 5.78
C TRP A 237 6.73 21.55 4.84
N GLU A 238 6.02 21.55 3.71
CA GLU A 238 6.10 22.57 2.68
C GLU A 238 4.85 23.46 2.70
N GLN A 239 3.66 22.87 2.57
CA GLN A 239 2.41 23.61 2.45
C GLN A 239 1.20 22.73 2.79
N ARG A 240 0.12 23.33 3.29
CA ARG A 240 -1.21 22.73 3.31
C ARG A 240 -2.01 23.11 2.07
N LEU A 241 -2.61 22.13 1.41
CA LEU A 241 -3.48 22.33 0.26
C LEU A 241 -4.89 22.63 0.75
N VAL A 242 -5.48 23.67 0.16
CA VAL A 242 -6.86 24.11 0.43
C VAL A 242 -7.51 24.35 -0.93
N PRO A 243 -8.67 23.75 -1.23
CA PRO A 243 -9.42 24.05 -2.44
C PRO A 243 -9.85 25.52 -2.48
N GLU A 244 -9.83 26.12 -3.67
CA GLU A 244 -10.24 27.52 -3.88
C GLU A 244 -11.76 27.71 -3.76
N GLU A 245 -12.56 26.74 -4.22
CA GLU A 245 -14.03 26.82 -4.20
C GLU A 245 -14.63 26.05 -3.01
N SER A 246 -15.71 26.61 -2.43
CA SER A 246 -16.24 26.19 -1.14
C SER A 246 -17.36 25.15 -1.16
N SER A 247 -18.00 24.90 -2.31
CA SER A 247 -19.20 24.05 -2.37
C SER A 247 -18.90 22.56 -2.16
N ASP A 248 -17.69 22.11 -2.47
CA ASP A 248 -17.32 20.68 -2.48
C ASP A 248 -16.28 20.34 -1.37
N GLN A 249 -16.08 21.26 -0.42
CA GLN A 249 -15.01 21.17 0.58
C GLN A 249 -15.27 20.13 1.68
N GLU A 250 -16.51 19.70 1.89
CA GLU A 250 -16.85 18.64 2.87
C GLU A 250 -16.23 17.28 2.47
N ALA A 251 -15.97 17.07 1.18
CA ALA A 251 -15.34 15.85 0.65
C ALA A 251 -13.81 15.92 0.61
N PHE A 252 -13.20 17.10 0.73
CA PHE A 252 -11.76 17.27 0.58
C PHE A 252 -11.02 16.57 1.72
N GLY A 253 -10.19 15.58 1.41
CA GLY A 253 -9.40 14.81 2.39
C GLY A 253 -10.16 13.78 3.23
N SER A 254 -11.51 13.81 3.26
CA SER A 254 -12.34 12.97 4.13
C SER A 254 -12.57 11.54 3.61
N SER A 255 -12.58 11.34 2.30
CA SER A 255 -12.74 10.02 1.65
C SER A 255 -11.64 9.71 0.62
N CYS A 256 -10.63 10.58 0.50
CA CYS A 256 -9.91 10.69 -0.75
C CYS A 256 -8.76 9.71 -0.94
N CYS A 257 -8.70 9.09 -2.12
CA CYS A 257 -7.42 8.67 -2.64
C CYS A 257 -6.59 9.92 -2.95
N VAL A 258 -5.34 9.90 -2.52
CA VAL A 258 -4.34 10.89 -2.90
C VAL A 258 -3.37 10.18 -3.83
N ASP A 259 -3.01 10.85 -4.91
CA ASP A 259 -2.13 10.32 -5.95
C ASP A 259 -1.16 11.42 -6.39
N LEU A 260 -0.02 11.00 -6.93
CA LEU A 260 1.03 11.87 -7.45
C LEU A 260 1.28 11.53 -8.92
N ARG A 261 1.02 12.50 -9.79
CA ARG A 261 1.14 12.33 -11.25
C ARG A 261 1.94 13.47 -11.83
N ASP A 262 3.08 13.17 -12.43
CA ASP A 262 3.92 14.16 -13.12
C ASP A 262 4.22 15.42 -12.27
N GLY A 263 4.47 15.22 -10.97
CA GLY A 263 4.74 16.32 -10.02
C GLY A 263 3.49 17.10 -9.59
N ARG A 264 2.30 16.61 -9.88
CA ARG A 264 1.01 17.15 -9.44
C ARG A 264 0.43 16.32 -8.31
N VAL A 265 -0.34 16.95 -7.44
CA VAL A 265 -1.10 16.27 -6.40
C VAL A 265 -2.54 16.14 -6.86
N VAL A 266 -3.05 14.92 -6.95
CA VAL A 266 -4.43 14.62 -7.30
C VAL A 266 -5.15 14.06 -6.08
N ILE A 267 -6.24 14.69 -5.69
CA ILE A 267 -7.06 14.33 -4.53
C ILE A 267 -8.46 14.06 -5.04
N ARG A 268 -8.93 12.81 -4.96
CA ARG A 268 -10.29 12.47 -5.41
C ARG A 268 -11.19 12.28 -4.21
N GLY A 269 -12.15 13.17 -4.01
CA GLY A 269 -13.24 13.00 -3.04
C GLY A 269 -14.46 12.35 -3.66
N THR A 270 -15.48 12.18 -2.83
CA THR A 270 -16.79 11.64 -3.26
C THR A 270 -17.43 12.53 -4.34
N ASP A 271 -17.24 13.86 -4.21
CA ASP A 271 -17.97 14.86 -5.00
C ASP A 271 -17.10 15.53 -6.07
N GLY A 272 -15.83 15.15 -6.21
CA GLY A 272 -14.95 15.77 -7.20
C GLY A 272 -13.50 15.33 -7.14
N THR A 273 -12.72 15.81 -8.11
CA THR A 273 -11.27 15.67 -8.16
C THR A 273 -10.62 17.04 -8.08
N PHE A 274 -9.74 17.22 -7.11
CA PHE A 274 -8.92 18.41 -6.96
C PHE A 274 -7.51 18.09 -7.42
N GLU A 275 -6.97 18.95 -8.26
CA GLU A 275 -5.61 18.84 -8.75
C GLU A 275 -4.82 20.06 -8.30
N PHE A 276 -3.59 19.85 -7.82
CA PHE A 276 -2.69 20.92 -7.41
C PHE A 276 -1.38 20.82 -8.18
N THR A 277 -0.91 21.97 -8.65
CA THR A 277 0.39 22.10 -9.30
C THR A 277 1.28 23.05 -8.52
N ARG A 278 2.59 22.84 -8.64
CA ARG A 278 3.58 23.68 -7.98
C ARG A 278 4.17 24.69 -8.94
N GLY A 279 3.96 25.98 -8.66
CA GLY A 279 4.49 27.09 -9.44
C GLY A 279 5.00 28.21 -8.53
N GLY A 280 6.14 28.83 -8.86
CA GLY A 280 6.68 29.95 -8.07
C GLY A 280 7.00 29.61 -6.61
N GLY A 281 7.27 28.33 -6.31
CA GLY A 281 7.54 27.87 -4.94
C GLY A 281 6.31 27.55 -4.09
N GLN A 282 5.11 27.63 -4.65
CA GLN A 282 3.84 27.35 -3.95
C GLN A 282 3.01 26.33 -4.71
N TRP A 283 2.20 25.58 -3.97
CA TRP A 283 1.13 24.76 -4.51
C TRP A 283 -0.14 25.58 -4.69
N ARG A 284 -0.79 25.44 -5.84
CA ARG A 284 -2.08 26.07 -6.16
C ARG A 284 -2.98 25.06 -6.84
N GLN A 285 -4.29 25.21 -6.65
CA GLN A 285 -5.25 24.39 -7.37
C GLN A 285 -5.09 24.65 -8.87
N ALA A 286 -5.05 23.59 -9.66
CA ALA A 286 -5.06 23.69 -11.10
C ALA A 286 -6.41 24.24 -11.53
N VAL A 287 -6.41 25.33 -12.29
CA VAL A 287 -7.61 25.82 -12.95
C VAL A 287 -7.85 24.92 -14.14
N GLU A 288 -9.08 24.41 -14.29
CA GLU A 288 -9.48 23.70 -15.50
C GLU A 288 -9.37 24.69 -16.67
N GLU A 289 -8.35 24.51 -17.53
CA GLU A 289 -8.27 25.26 -18.78
C GLU A 289 -9.47 24.85 -19.61
N THR A 290 -10.49 25.71 -19.68
CA THR A 290 -11.66 25.50 -20.53
C THR A 290 -11.16 25.41 -21.96
N ARG A 291 -11.21 24.21 -22.54
CA ARG A 291 -10.68 23.90 -23.86
C ARG A 291 -11.72 24.13 -24.95
#